data_AF-A0A2U3AP55-F1
#
_entry.id   AF-A0A2U3AP55-F1
#
_cell.length_a   1.000
_cell.length_b   1.000
_cell.length_c   1.000
_cell.angle_alpha   90.00
_cell.angle_beta   90.00
_cell.angle_gamma   90.00
#
_symmetry.space_group_name_H-M   'P 1'
#
loop_
_entity.id
_entity.type
_entity.pdbx_description
1 polymer ?
#
loop_
_entity_poly.entity_id
_entity_poly.type
_entity_poly.pdbx_seq_one_letter_code
_entity_poly.pdbx_strand_id
1 'polypeptide(L)'
;MKNINILALICLVFSIASFIPLVIFNIDSSLWLFTFILAPIGAILALWGSNYFLLIINVIMFFAVFLIMYGLEFIQKYFSV
;
A
#
# COMPACT_ATOMS: atom_id res chain seq x y z
N MET A 1 20.51 0.39 13.28
CA MET A 1 19.05 0.11 13.38
C MET A 1 18.17 1.20 12.74
N LYS A 2 18.41 2.51 12.97
CA LYS A 2 17.59 3.60 12.38
C LYS A 2 17.47 3.54 10.84
N ASN A 3 18.54 3.21 10.12
CA ASN A 3 18.55 3.21 8.66
C ASN A 3 17.58 2.18 8.04
N ILE A 4 17.38 1.03 8.69
CA ILE A 4 16.46 -0.01 8.22
C ILE A 4 15.01 0.46 8.33
N ASN A 5 14.67 1.14 9.43
CA ASN A 5 13.34 1.71 9.64
C ASN A 5 13.03 2.83 8.63
N ILE A 6 14.03 3.62 8.22
CA ILE A 6 13.88 4.60 7.15
C ILE A 6 13.57 3.90 5.83
N LEU A 7 14.26 2.81 5.51
CA LEU A 7 13.97 2.01 4.32
C LEU A 7 12.56 1.42 4.35
N ALA A 8 12.12 0.87 5.49
CA ALA A 8 10.74 0.38 5.65
C ALA A 8 9.69 1.49 5.49
N LEU A 9 9.99 2.70 5.98
CA LEU A 9 9.15 3.88 5.79
C LEU A 9 9.10 4.28 4.30
N ILE A 10 10.22 4.24 3.59
CA ILE A 10 10.27 4.54 2.16
C ILE A 10 9.40 3.55 1.38
N CYS A 11 9.51 2.23 1.68
CA CYS A 11 8.64 1.22 1.08
C CYS A 11 7.16 1.50 1.32
N LEU A 12 6.81 1.93 2.54
CA LEU A 12 5.44 2.32 2.88
C LEU A 12 4.96 3.52 2.04
N VAL A 13 5.76 4.59 1.96
CA VAL A 13 5.42 5.80 1.22
C VAL A 13 5.23 5.51 -0.26
N PHE A 14 6.10 4.71 -0.87
CA PHE A 14 5.93 4.31 -2.27
C PHE A 14 4.73 3.39 -2.48
N SER A 15 4.43 2.50 -1.53
CA SER A 15 3.20 1.68 -1.58
C SER A 15 1.96 2.58 -1.60
N ILE A 16 1.88 3.57 -0.70
CA ILE A 16 0.78 4.55 -0.67
C ILE A 16 0.73 5.36 -1.97
N ALA A 17 1.87 5.86 -2.46
CA ALA A 17 1.94 6.66 -3.68
C ALA A 17 1.49 5.87 -4.93
N SER A 18 1.69 4.56 -4.94
CA SER A 18 1.28 3.69 -6.05
C SER A 18 -0.24 3.64 -6.26
N PHE A 19 -1.03 4.01 -5.25
CA PHE A 19 -2.49 4.10 -5.33
C PHE A 19 -2.99 5.41 -5.93
N ILE A 20 -2.15 6.45 -6.02
CA ILE A 20 -2.56 7.77 -6.50
C ILE A 20 -3.26 7.71 -7.87
N PRO A 21 -2.74 7.01 -8.89
CA PRO A 21 -3.42 6.86 -10.18
C PRO A 21 -4.82 6.25 -10.07
N LEU A 22 -4.98 5.24 -9.21
CA LEU A 22 -6.23 4.50 -9.05
C LEU A 22 -7.27 5.28 -8.24
N VAL A 23 -6.89 5.83 -7.09
CA VAL A 23 -7.84 6.43 -6.14
C VAL A 23 -8.18 7.88 -6.50
N ILE A 24 -7.19 8.65 -6.96
CA ILE A 24 -7.37 10.09 -7.21
C ILE A 24 -7.80 10.34 -8.66
N PHE A 25 -7.16 9.68 -9.61
CA PHE A 25 -7.39 9.91 -11.03
C PHE A 25 -8.36 8.91 -11.65
N ASN A 26 -8.75 7.84 -10.93
CA ASN A 26 -9.61 6.77 -11.43
C ASN A 26 -9.07 6.14 -12.73
N ILE A 27 -7.74 6.12 -12.86
CA ILE A 27 -7.05 5.54 -14.00
C ILE A 27 -6.71 4.10 -13.64
N ASP A 28 -7.14 3.17 -14.49
CA ASP A 28 -6.75 1.76 -14.45
C ASP A 28 -5.27 1.60 -14.80
N SER A 29 -4.41 1.97 -13.86
CA SER A 29 -2.97 1.79 -13.94
C SER A 29 -2.57 0.56 -13.14
N SER A 30 -1.66 -0.25 -13.67
CA SER A 30 -1.06 -1.38 -12.95
C SER A 30 -0.09 -0.96 -11.84
N LEU A 31 0.09 0.34 -11.59
CA LEU A 31 1.02 0.86 -10.57
C LEU A 31 0.71 0.35 -9.15
N TRP A 32 -0.56 0.13 -8.80
CA TRP A 32 -0.92 -0.41 -7.49
C TRP A 32 -0.35 -1.81 -7.23
N LEU A 33 -0.01 -2.60 -8.28
CA LEU A 33 0.64 -3.91 -8.14
C LEU A 33 2.00 -3.82 -7.46
N PHE A 34 2.69 -2.68 -7.54
CA PHE A 34 3.96 -2.47 -6.83
C PHE A 34 3.78 -2.58 -5.30
N THR A 35 2.58 -2.34 -4.77
CA THR A 35 2.27 -2.53 -3.35
C THR A 35 2.48 -3.98 -2.92
N PHE A 36 2.21 -4.97 -3.78
CA PHE A 36 2.44 -6.39 -3.47
C PHE A 36 3.92 -6.76 -3.37
N ILE A 37 4.81 -5.91 -3.85
CA ILE A 37 6.26 -6.10 -3.74
C ILE A 37 6.80 -5.24 -2.59
N LEU A 38 6.45 -3.95 -2.60
CA LEU A 38 6.99 -2.97 -1.66
C LEU A 38 6.50 -3.18 -0.23
N ALA A 39 5.23 -3.53 -0.02
CA ALA A 39 4.68 -3.70 1.31
C ALA A 39 5.27 -4.94 2.04
N PRO A 40 5.42 -6.12 1.42
CA PRO A 40 6.13 -7.23 2.05
C PRO A 40 7.60 -6.92 2.34
N ILE A 41 8.30 -6.24 1.43
CA ILE A 41 9.69 -5.80 1.66
C ILE A 41 9.75 -4.85 2.85
N GLY A 42 8.86 -3.85 2.91
CA GLY A 42 8.75 -2.92 4.03
C GLY A 42 8.44 -3.62 5.35
N ALA A 43 7.57 -4.64 5.34
CA ALA A 43 7.26 -5.45 6.51
C ALA A 43 8.48 -6.25 7.01
N ILE A 44 9.22 -6.92 6.11
CA ILE A 44 10.44 -7.66 6.46
C ILE A 44 11.50 -6.72 7.02
N LEU A 45 11.70 -5.55 6.41
CA LEU A 45 12.63 -4.53 6.89
C LEU A 45 12.22 -3.99 8.26
N ALA A 46 10.93 -3.74 8.48
CA ALA A 46 10.40 -3.31 9.76
C ALA A 46 10.56 -4.38 10.87
N LEU A 47 10.37 -5.66 10.52
CA LEU A 47 10.63 -6.78 11.43
C LEU A 47 12.11 -6.81 11.85
N TRP A 48 13.03 -6.67 10.89
CA TRP A 48 14.47 -6.62 11.16
C TRP A 48 14.88 -5.39 11.97
N GLY A 49 14.20 -4.26 11.78
CA GLY A 49 14.37 -3.05 12.57
C GLY A 49 13.70 -3.08 13.94
N SER A 50 13.03 -4.18 14.31
CA SER A 50 12.21 -4.34 15.52
C SER A 50 11.13 -3.25 15.67
N ASN A 51 10.65 -2.70 14.56
CA ASN A 51 9.63 -1.67 14.54
C ASN A 51 8.28 -2.29 14.19
N TYR A 52 7.61 -2.84 15.20
CA TYR A 52 6.32 -3.50 15.07
C TYR A 52 5.22 -2.57 14.52
N PHE A 53 5.32 -1.27 14.77
CA PHE A 53 4.38 -0.30 14.20
C PHE A 53 4.51 -0.25 12.67
N LEU A 54 5.72 -0.06 12.14
CA LEU A 54 5.95 -0.09 10.69
C LEU A 54 5.62 -1.44 10.06
N LEU A 55 5.84 -2.54 10.78
CA LEU A 55 5.47 -3.88 10.33
C LEU A 55 3.95 -3.98 10.14
N ILE A 56 3.16 -3.62 11.16
CA ILE A 56 1.70 -3.69 11.10
C ILE A 56 1.17 -2.82 9.96
N ILE A 57 1.67 -1.59 9.80
CA ILE A 57 1.17 -0.70 8.74
C ILE A 57 1.55 -1.24 7.36
N ASN A 58 2.76 -1.77 7.15
CA ASN A 58 3.11 -2.40 5.87
C ASN A 58 2.22 -3.62 5.57
N VAL A 59 1.89 -4.44 6.58
CA VAL A 59 0.95 -5.57 6.41
C VAL A 59 -0.45 -5.06 6.06
N ILE A 60 -0.96 -4.02 6.74
CA ILE A 60 -2.25 -3.41 6.40
C ILE A 60 -2.23 -2.88 4.97
N MET A 61 -1.15 -2.21 4.54
CA MET A 61 -1.01 -1.68 3.18
C MET A 61 -1.06 -2.77 2.11
N PHE A 62 -0.50 -3.96 2.38
CA PHE A 62 -0.63 -5.11 1.48
C PHE A 62 -2.10 -5.52 1.27
N PHE A 63 -2.90 -5.53 2.34
CA PHE A 63 -4.32 -5.88 2.25
C PHE A 63 -5.22 -4.73 1.80
N ALA A 64 -4.77 -3.48 1.95
CA ALA A 64 -5.54 -2.28 1.58
C ALA A 64 -5.93 -2.26 0.10
N VAL A 65 -5.12 -2.89 -0.78
CA VAL A 65 -5.44 -3.08 -2.20
C VAL A 65 -6.83 -3.69 -2.39
N PHE A 66 -7.13 -4.77 -1.66
CA PHE A 66 -8.39 -5.50 -1.82
C PHE A 66 -9.58 -4.66 -1.37
N LEU A 67 -9.41 -3.90 -0.29
CA LEU A 67 -10.46 -3.01 0.22
C LEU A 67 -10.74 -1.85 -0.75
N ILE A 68 -9.70 -1.26 -1.32
CA ILE A 68 -9.83 -0.16 -2.28
C ILE A 68 -10.50 -0.64 -3.56
N MET A 69 -10.07 -1.76 -4.14
CA MET A 69 -10.68 -2.29 -5.38
C MET A 69 -12.14 -2.65 -5.17
N TYR A 70 -12.46 -3.36 -4.08
CA TYR A 70 -13.84 -3.71 -3.75
C TYR A 70 -14.72 -2.47 -3.54
N GLY A 71 -14.21 -1.47 -2.81
CA GLY A 71 -14.93 -0.21 -2.56
C GLY A 71 -15.15 0.60 -3.84
N LEU A 72 -14.13 0.70 -4.70
CA LEU A 72 -14.21 1.44 -5.96
C LEU A 72 -15.24 0.82 -6.91
N GLU A 73 -15.21 -0.51 -7.07
CA GLU A 73 -16.16 -1.27 -7.89
C GLU A 73 -17.60 -1.11 -7.35
N PHE A 74 -17.77 -1.19 -6.03
CA PHE A 74 -19.08 -0.98 -5.40
C PHE A 74 -19.65 0.41 -5.71
N ILE A 75 -18.84 1.46 -5.55
CA ILE A 75 -19.26 2.85 -5.84
C ILE A 75 -19.63 2.99 -7.32
N GLN A 76 -18.79 2.52 -8.24
CA GLN A 76 -19.06 2.60 -9.67
C GLN A 76 -20.34 1.85 -10.06
N LYS A 77 -20.64 0.71 -9.43
CA LYS A 77 -21.81 -0.11 -9.75
C LYS A 77 -23.13 0.44 -9.21
N TYR A 78 -23.12 1.09 -8.04
CA TYR A 78 -24.34 1.51 -7.34
C TYR A 78 -24.60 3.01 -7.36
N PHE A 79 -23.59 3.83 -7.66
CA PHE A 79 -23.69 5.30 -7.73
C PHE A 79 -23.42 5.85 -9.13
N SER A 80 -23.46 5.00 -10.17
CA SER A 80 -23.45 5.44 -11.57
C SER A 80 -24.77 6.16 -11.93
N VAL A 81 -24.67 7.47 -12.12
CA VAL A 81 -25.49 8.26 -13.06
C VAL A 81 -25.00 7.97 -14.48
#